data_AF-A0A8T3U7V8-F1
#
_entry.id   AF-A0A8T3U7V8-F1
#
_cell.length_a   1.000
_cell.length_b   1.000
_cell.length_c   1.000
_cell.angle_alpha   90.00
_cell.angle_beta   90.00
_cell.angle_gamma   90.00
#
_symmetry.space_group_name_H-M   'P 1'
#
loop_
_entity.id
_entity.type
_entity.pdbx_description
1 polymer ?
#
loop_
_entity_poly.entity_id
_entity_poly.type
_entity_poly.pdbx_seq_one_letter_code
_entity_poly.pdbx_strand_id
1 'polypeptide(L)'
;MSIADVLSVIMQDFDIKKDEIIFSKGHASPALYSALYLNKIITKEEIDGFRKIDGTLEGHPSIHTKGIKVATGSLGQGLSVGIRNGTSVRNFLKKKEKFML
;
A
#
# COMPACT_ATOMS: atom_id res chain seq x y z
N MET A 1 15.17 -4.57 8.29
CA MET A 1 14.50 -5.89 8.14
C MET A 1 13.44 -6.20 9.20
N SER A 2 13.16 -5.33 10.18
CA SER A 2 12.31 -5.63 11.36
C SER A 2 10.84 -6.02 11.10
N ILE A 3 10.38 -6.01 9.85
CA ILE A 3 9.00 -6.28 9.48
C ILE A 3 8.86 -7.40 8.44
N ALA A 4 9.97 -8.04 8.05
CA ALA A 4 9.96 -9.01 6.98
C ALA A 4 9.04 -10.20 7.30
N ASP A 5 9.13 -10.74 8.52
CA ASP A 5 8.30 -11.86 8.97
C ASP A 5 6.82 -11.48 9.06
N VAL A 6 6.53 -10.32 9.66
CA VAL A 6 5.15 -9.79 9.74
C VAL A 6 4.56 -9.60 8.35
N LEU A 7 5.33 -9.02 7.43
CA LEU A 7 4.89 -8.82 6.05
C LEU A 7 4.68 -10.16 5.34
N SER A 8 5.55 -11.14 5.56
CA SER A 8 5.38 -12.49 4.99
C SER A 8 4.08 -13.15 5.44
N VAL A 9 3.76 -13.07 6.74
CA VAL A 9 2.49 -13.61 7.28
C VAL A 9 1.29 -12.86 6.67
N ILE A 10 1.34 -11.53 6.64
CA ILE A 10 0.28 -10.72 6.02
C ILE A 10 0.07 -11.12 4.55
N MET A 11 1.14 -11.36 3.78
CA MET A 11 1.02 -11.74 2.37
C MET A 11 0.56 -13.19 2.17
N GLN A 12 0.62 -14.05 3.19
CA GLN A 12 0.04 -15.40 3.15
C GLN A 12 -1.47 -15.37 3.42
N ASP A 13 -1.89 -14.55 4.39
CA ASP A 13 -3.28 -14.50 4.84
C ASP A 13 -4.16 -13.57 3.99
N PHE A 14 -3.57 -12.55 3.34
CA PHE A 14 -4.28 -11.54 2.56
C PHE A 14 -3.85 -11.55 1.09
N ASP A 15 -4.82 -11.43 0.18
CA ASP A 15 -4.58 -11.32 -1.25
C ASP A 15 -4.36 -9.84 -1.60
N ILE A 16 -3.09 -9.46 -1.81
CA ILE A 16 -2.70 -8.09 -2.13
C ILE A 16 -3.34 -7.52 -3.42
N LYS A 17 -3.92 -8.37 -4.28
CA LYS A 17 -4.67 -7.91 -5.46
C LYS A 17 -6.13 -7.55 -5.13
N LYS A 18 -6.68 -8.10 -4.04
CA LYS A 18 -8.09 -7.91 -3.64
C LYS A 18 -8.20 -7.02 -2.42
N ASP A 19 -7.39 -7.27 -1.41
CA ASP A 19 -7.44 -6.61 -0.13
C ASP A 19 -6.82 -5.20 -0.18
N GLU A 20 -7.36 -4.30 0.64
CA GLU A 20 -6.78 -2.97 0.83
C GLU A 20 -5.77 -3.01 1.99
N ILE A 21 -4.50 -3.21 1.66
CA ILE A 21 -3.40 -3.17 2.63
C ILE A 21 -2.80 -1.76 2.64
N ILE A 22 -2.77 -1.11 3.81
CA ILE A 22 -2.16 0.22 3.99
C ILE A 22 -0.90 0.09 4.84
N PHE A 23 0.22 0.46 4.25
CA PHE A 23 1.52 0.35 4.88
C PHE A 23 1.94 1.66 5.56
N SER A 24 1.45 1.89 6.79
CA SER A 24 1.63 3.17 7.50
C SER A 24 3.10 3.55 7.77
N LYS A 25 3.99 2.56 7.88
CA LYS A 25 5.45 2.76 8.09
C LYS A 25 6.16 3.01 6.76
N GLY A 26 5.84 4.11 6.07
CA GLY A 26 6.29 4.35 4.68
C GLY A 26 7.81 4.25 4.45
N HIS A 27 8.66 4.60 5.43
CA HIS A 27 10.12 4.52 5.27
C HIS A 27 10.65 3.08 5.14
N ALA A 28 9.85 2.07 5.47
CA ALA A 28 10.15 0.67 5.23
C ALA A 28 9.67 0.18 3.85
N SER A 29 9.51 1.09 2.89
CA SER A 29 9.12 0.83 1.50
C SER A 29 9.91 -0.28 0.79
N PRO A 30 11.22 -0.51 1.03
CA PRO A 30 11.92 -1.59 0.33
C PRO A 30 11.35 -2.99 0.65
N ALA A 31 10.90 -3.21 1.89
CA ALA A 31 10.26 -4.47 2.27
C ALA A 31 8.90 -4.63 1.59
N LEU A 32 8.09 -3.56 1.51
CA LEU A 32 6.83 -3.58 0.77
C LEU A 32 7.04 -3.87 -0.71
N TYR A 33 8.02 -3.22 -1.36
CA TYR A 33 8.31 -3.44 -2.78
C TYR A 33 8.82 -4.86 -3.02
N SER A 34 9.60 -5.42 -2.09
CA SER A 34 10.02 -6.82 -2.17
C SER A 34 8.81 -7.76 -2.14
N ALA A 35 7.82 -7.50 -1.29
CA ALA A 35 6.58 -8.28 -1.25
C ALA A 35 5.73 -8.11 -2.53
N LEU A 36 5.64 -6.90 -3.09
CA LEU A 36 4.96 -6.65 -4.36
C LEU A 36 5.62 -7.39 -5.53
N TYR A 37 6.95 -7.42 -5.57
CA TYR A 37 7.72 -8.16 -6.57
C TYR A 37 7.48 -9.67 -6.47
N LEU A 38 7.55 -10.23 -5.26
CA LEU A 38 7.29 -11.66 -5.02
C LEU A 38 5.85 -12.07 -5.42
N ASN A 39 4.90 -11.15 -5.26
CA ASN A 39 3.51 -11.34 -5.70
C ASN A 39 3.25 -11.02 -7.18
N LYS A 40 4.31 -10.79 -7.97
CA LYS A 40 4.26 -10.50 -9.41
C LYS A 40 3.42 -9.25 -9.75
N ILE A 41 3.40 -8.27 -8.84
CA ILE A 41 2.70 -7.00 -9.06
C ILE A 41 3.59 -6.03 -9.80
N ILE A 42 4.86 -5.93 -9.38
CA ILE A 42 5.92 -5.14 -9.99
C ILE A 42 7.02 -6.05 -10.53
N THR A 43 7.87 -5.48 -11.38
CA THR A 43 8.94 -6.15 -12.13
C THR A 43 10.31 -5.96 -11.47
N LYS A 44 11.31 -6.71 -11.96
CA LYS A 44 12.69 -6.60 -11.47
C LYS A 44 13.31 -5.26 -11.89
N GLU A 45 12.98 -4.79 -13.08
CA GLU A 45 13.41 -3.52 -13.64
C GLU A 45 12.92 -2.34 -12.79
N GLU A 46 11.68 -2.40 -12.30
CA GLU A 46 11.15 -1.40 -11.36
C GLU A 46 11.91 -1.39 -10.03
N ILE A 47 12.26 -2.56 -9.49
CA ILE A 47 13.10 -2.68 -8.28
C ILE A 47 14.47 -2.03 -8.49
N ASP A 48 15.09 -2.27 -9.64
CA ASP A 48 16.40 -1.68 -9.97
C ASP A 48 16.31 -0.16 -10.23
N GLY A 49 15.09 0.35 -10.42
CA GLY A 49 14.72 1.76 -10.48
C GLY A 49 14.50 2.45 -9.13
N PHE A 50 14.60 1.74 -8.00
CA PHE A 50 14.30 2.30 -6.68
C PHE A 50 15.08 3.58 -6.37
N ARG A 51 14.36 4.65 -6.02
CA ARG A 51 14.86 6.01 -5.72
C ARG A 51 15.67 6.68 -6.84
N LYS A 52 15.55 6.20 -8.09
CA LYS A 52 16.08 6.93 -9.25
C LYS A 52 15.08 7.98 -9.71
N ILE A 53 15.57 9.05 -10.33
CA ILE A 53 14.76 10.19 -10.81
C ILE A 53 13.67 9.70 -11.77
N ASP A 54 14.01 8.82 -12.71
CA ASP A 54 13.08 8.25 -13.69
C ASP A 54 12.50 6.90 -13.25
N GLY A 55 12.69 6.53 -11.98
CA GLY A 55 12.21 5.28 -11.41
C GLY A 55 10.76 5.38 -10.94
N THR A 56 10.00 4.29 -11.05
CA THR A 56 8.60 4.23 -10.58
C THR A 56 8.46 3.95 -9.08
N LEU A 57 9.56 3.54 -8.42
CA LEU A 57 9.59 3.18 -7.01
C LEU A 57 10.24 4.28 -6.16
N GLU A 58 9.40 5.10 -5.54
CA GLU A 58 9.80 6.20 -4.69
C GLU A 58 10.33 5.74 -3.32
N GLY A 59 11.01 6.63 -2.60
CA GLY A 59 11.53 6.33 -1.26
C GLY A 59 10.47 6.03 -0.20
N HIS A 60 9.21 6.39 -0.47
CA HIS A 60 8.03 6.01 0.30
C HIS A 60 6.94 5.48 -0.65
N PRO A 61 5.97 4.67 -0.15
CA PRO A 61 4.88 4.16 -0.97
C PRO A 61 4.08 5.30 -1.60
N SER A 62 3.93 5.24 -2.91
CA SER A 62 3.24 6.25 -3.72
C SER A 62 2.08 5.61 -4.48
N ILE A 63 1.04 6.40 -4.77
CA ILE A 63 -0.11 5.94 -5.58
C ILE A 63 0.27 5.65 -7.04
N HIS A 64 1.46 6.09 -7.47
CA HIS A 64 2.01 5.78 -8.79
C HIS A 64 2.56 4.35 -8.88
N THR A 65 2.89 3.73 -7.75
CA THR A 65 3.37 2.35 -7.70
C THR A 65 2.18 1.38 -7.74
N LYS A 66 2.25 0.41 -8.65
CA LYS A 66 1.19 -0.59 -8.81
C LYS A 66 0.97 -1.38 -7.52
N GLY A 67 -0.30 -1.52 -7.12
CA GLY A 67 -0.71 -2.21 -5.90
C GLY A 67 -0.77 -1.33 -4.66
N ILE A 68 -0.34 -0.07 -4.72
CA ILE A 68 -0.45 0.88 -3.60
C ILE A 68 -1.62 1.83 -3.82
N LYS A 69 -2.56 1.83 -2.86
CA LYS A 69 -3.78 2.65 -2.90
C LYS A 69 -3.68 3.94 -2.08
N VAL A 70 -2.70 4.03 -1.17
CA VAL A 70 -2.54 5.14 -0.24
C VAL A 70 -1.07 5.52 -0.18
N ALA A 71 -0.76 6.77 -0.50
CA ALA A 71 0.57 7.32 -0.28
C ALA A 71 0.84 7.41 1.23
N THR A 72 2.01 6.99 1.67
CA THR A 72 2.42 7.04 3.08
C THR A 72 3.85 7.58 3.18
N GLY A 73 4.26 8.01 4.37
CA GLY A 73 5.62 8.56 4.59
C GLY A 73 5.64 9.51 5.78
N SER A 74 4.62 10.36 5.89
CA SER A 74 4.30 11.04 7.14
C SER A 74 3.72 10.04 8.14
N LEU A 75 4.35 9.94 9.31
CA LEU A 75 4.02 8.93 10.30
C LEU A 75 2.60 9.17 10.85
N GLY A 76 1.83 8.10 10.98
CA GLY A 76 0.46 8.15 11.51
C GLY A 76 -0.63 8.37 10.45
N GLN A 77 -0.33 8.99 9.31
CA GLN A 77 -1.35 9.24 8.27
C GLN A 77 -1.97 7.95 7.71
N GLY A 78 -1.14 6.93 7.47
CA GLY A 78 -1.63 5.64 6.97
C GLY A 78 -2.63 4.97 7.92
N LEU A 79 -2.45 5.12 9.23
CA LEU A 79 -3.37 4.58 10.24
C LEU A 79 -4.72 5.31 10.20
N SER A 80 -4.71 6.64 10.14
CA SER A 80 -5.94 7.45 10.03
C SER A 80 -6.76 7.07 8.79
N VAL A 81 -6.09 6.87 7.65
CA VAL A 81 -6.75 6.42 6.42
C VAL A 81 -7.27 4.99 6.57
N GLY A 82 -6.53 4.10 7.21
CA GLY A 82 -6.96 2.72 7.49
C GLY A 82 -8.21 2.64 8.34
N ILE A 83 -8.30 3.43 9.41
CA ILE A 83 -9.49 3.51 10.26
C ILE A 83 -10.68 4.00 9.43
N ARG A 84 -10.52 5.04 8.61
CA ARG A 84 -11.59 5.51 7.72
C ARG A 84 -12.04 4.40 6.75
N ASN A 85 -11.10 3.65 6.18
CA ASN A 85 -11.39 2.64 5.18
C ASN A 85 -12.07 1.39 5.75
N GLY A 86 -11.75 1.01 7.00
CA GLY A 86 -12.32 -0.14 7.69
C GLY A 86 -13.60 0.15 8.50
N THR A 87 -13.98 1.40 8.69
CA THR A 87 -15.16 1.78 9.50
C THR A 87 -16.45 1.85 8.68
N SER A 88 -17.59 1.65 9.35
CA SER A 88 -18.94 1.82 8.82
C SER A 88 -19.19 3.20 8.18
N VAL A 89 -18.40 4.22 8.55
CA VAL A 89 -18.42 5.55 7.94
C VAL A 89 -18.20 5.48 6.43
N ARG A 90 -17.30 4.62 5.94
CA ARG A 90 -17.12 4.43 4.48
C ARG A 90 -18.36 3.85 3.82
N ASN A 91 -19.03 2.91 4.47
CA ASN A 91 -20.27 2.31 3.94
C ASN A 91 -21.44 3.30 3.95
N PHE A 92 -21.50 4.17 4.97
CA PHE A 92 -22.48 5.25 5.04
C PHE A 92 -22.29 6.27 3.91
N LEU A 93 -21.05 6.70 3.65
CA LEU A 93 -20.75 7.64 2.55
C LEU A 93 -21.05 7.04 1.18
N LYS A 94 -20.69 5.77 0.93
CA LYS A 94 -21.05 5.05 -0.30
C LYS A 94 -22.56 4.97 -0.53
N LYS A 95 -23.34 4.77 0.54
CA LYS A 95 -24.80 4.81 0.45
C LYS A 95 -25.27 6.20 0.03
N LYS A 96 -24.75 7.25 0.67
CA LYS A 96 -25.18 8.64 0.42
C LYS A 96 -24.90 9.11 -1.01
N GLU A 97 -23.74 8.77 -1.58
CA GLU A 97 -23.43 9.06 -3.00
C GLU A 97 -24.41 8.38 -3.96
N LYS A 98 -24.88 7.18 -3.62
CA LYS A 98 -25.86 6.43 -4.43
C LYS A 98 -27.27 7.00 -4.38
N PHE A 99 -27.58 7.87 -3.41
CA PHE A 99 -28.86 8.58 -3.30
C PHE A 99 -28.82 9.99 -3.88
N MET A 100 -27.65 10.48 -4.28
CA MET A 100 -27.46 11.81 -4.90
C MET A 100 -27.35 11.74 -6.44
N LEU A 101 -27.54 10.56 -7.03
CA LEU A 101 -27.63 10.30 -8.47
C LEU A 101 -29.04 9.81 -8.84
#